data_AF-A0A7J7QXW3-F1
#
_entry.id   AF-A0A7J7QXW3-F1
#
_cell.length_a   1.000
_cell.length_b   1.000
_cell.length_c   1.000
_cell.angle_alpha   90.00
_cell.angle_beta   90.00
_cell.angle_gamma   90.00
#
_symmetry.space_group_name_H-M   'P 1'
#
loop_
_entity.id
_entity.type
_entity.pdbx_description
1 polymer ?
#
loop_
_entity_poly.entity_id
_entity_poly.type
_entity_poly.pdbx_seq_one_letter_code
_entity_poly.pdbx_strand_id
1 'polypeptide(L)'
;MPEAVLLPWLVGSLPPQAARDYPVYLPHGSPTVPHRLLTLTLLPGLELCLLCGPRPPLSQLDPQLLDRWWQPSLDSLRACLPLGPRALPAGFPLHTDILGLLLLHLELKRCLFTVEPSGDKDPSPEQRRCLLRSFYTLVTAMHFPPEPGQQEEKVEDTAQQAQVPRACYLVSGTEEPGTGWRLVALQLGPRRLLLLLSAQSPCHGLRSLATRTLQALTPLF
;
A
#
# COMPACT_ATOMS: atom_id res chain seq x y z
N MET A 1 15.56 -0.65 6.68
CA MET A 1 16.24 0.64 6.86
C MET A 1 15.24 1.63 7.42
N PRO A 2 15.35 2.05 8.70
CA PRO A 2 14.40 2.99 9.33
C PRO A 2 14.32 4.34 8.59
N GLU A 3 15.39 4.74 7.91
CA GLU A 3 15.48 6.00 7.15
C GLU A 3 14.45 6.09 6.02
N ALA A 4 14.14 4.97 5.37
CA ALA A 4 13.16 4.92 4.28
C ALA A 4 11.73 5.26 4.74
N VAL A 5 11.45 5.15 6.05
CA VAL A 5 10.16 5.52 6.65
C VAL A 5 10.19 6.96 7.18
N LEU A 6 11.31 7.38 7.77
CA LEU A 6 11.44 8.70 8.38
C LEU A 6 11.54 9.83 7.34
N LEU A 7 12.21 9.59 6.20
CA LEU A 7 12.37 10.61 5.16
C LEU A 7 11.03 11.05 4.55
N PRO A 8 10.12 10.14 4.12
CA PRO A 8 8.79 10.55 3.68
C PRO A 8 7.99 11.30 4.76
N TRP A 9 8.13 10.91 6.03
CA TRP A 9 7.45 11.58 7.13
C TRP A 9 7.96 13.00 7.35
N LEU A 10 9.28 13.21 7.23
CA LEU A 10 9.88 14.55 7.24
C LEU A 10 9.37 15.39 6.06
N VAL A 11 9.33 14.84 4.84
CA VAL A 11 8.82 15.57 3.68
C VAL A 11 7.37 16.01 3.89
N GLY A 12 6.54 15.15 4.49
CA GLY A 12 5.14 15.45 4.78
C GLY A 12 4.91 16.47 5.89
N SER A 13 5.89 16.73 6.76
CA SER A 13 5.78 17.76 7.82
C SER A 13 6.25 19.15 7.36
N LEU A 14 6.91 19.24 6.20
CA LEU A 14 7.41 20.48 5.64
C LEU A 14 6.32 21.25 4.86
N PRO A 15 6.35 22.59 4.85
CA PRO A 15 5.34 23.40 4.16
C PRO A 15 5.41 23.24 2.63
N PRO A 16 4.28 23.10 1.91
CA PRO A 16 4.22 22.86 0.45
C PRO A 16 5.07 23.88 -0.32
N GLN A 17 6.03 23.40 -1.12
CA GLN A 17 6.92 24.26 -1.90
C GLN A 17 7.37 23.54 -3.17
N ALA A 18 7.48 24.27 -4.28
CA ALA A 18 7.84 23.72 -5.59
C ALA A 18 9.21 23.03 -5.61
N ALA A 19 10.14 23.49 -4.77
CA ALA A 19 11.43 22.88 -4.59
C ALA A 19 11.99 23.14 -3.19
N ARG A 20 12.68 22.16 -2.59
CA ARG A 20 13.34 22.28 -1.27
C ARG A 20 14.69 21.59 -1.27
N ASP A 21 15.56 22.02 -0.36
CA ASP A 21 16.89 21.46 -0.14
C ASP A 21 17.16 21.43 1.37
N TYR A 22 17.16 20.24 1.96
CA TYR A 22 17.34 20.04 3.40
C TYR A 22 18.54 19.14 3.68
N PRO A 23 19.50 19.56 4.53
CA PRO A 23 20.54 18.66 5.01
C PRO A 23 19.93 17.65 6.00
N VAL A 24 20.17 16.36 5.78
CA VAL A 24 19.70 15.25 6.62
C VAL A 24 20.88 14.35 7.01
N TYR A 25 20.99 14.05 8.31
CA TYR A 25 21.93 13.05 8.80
C TYR A 25 21.27 11.68 8.76
N LEU A 26 21.93 10.71 8.15
CA LEU A 26 21.41 9.34 8.03
C LEU A 26 22.11 8.48 9.07
N PRO A 27 21.41 8.01 10.13
CA PRO A 27 22.05 7.32 11.25
C PRO A 27 22.87 6.10 10.83
N HIS A 28 22.38 5.30 9.88
CA HIS A 28 23.10 4.11 9.39
C HIS A 28 23.86 4.37 8.08
N GLY A 29 23.32 5.22 7.20
CA GLY A 29 23.88 5.44 5.86
C GLY A 29 25.06 6.43 5.82
N SER A 30 25.05 7.43 6.71
CA SER A 30 26.08 8.47 6.77
C SER A 30 25.95 9.30 8.06
N PRO A 31 26.48 8.77 9.18
CA PRO A 31 26.32 9.40 10.49
C PRO A 31 27.13 10.70 10.64
N THR A 32 28.23 10.83 9.89
CA THR A 32 29.18 11.95 10.04
C THR A 32 29.04 13.02 8.96
N VAL A 33 28.44 12.69 7.80
CA VAL A 33 28.30 13.61 6.68
C VAL A 33 26.83 13.86 6.37
N PRO A 34 26.35 15.12 6.41
CA PRO A 34 24.97 15.43 6.05
C PRO A 34 24.75 15.16 4.56
N HIS A 35 23.73 14.36 4.28
CA HIS A 35 23.18 14.18 2.94
C HIS A 35 22.22 15.32 2.63
N ARG A 36 21.91 15.54 1.36
CA ARG A 36 20.92 16.54 0.96
C ARG A 36 19.66 15.85 0.48
N LEU A 37 18.57 16.10 1.17
CA LEU A 37 17.23 15.74 0.73
C LEU A 37 16.69 16.88 -0.14
N LEU A 38 16.69 16.65 -1.45
CA LEU A 38 16.12 17.57 -2.42
C LEU A 38 14.69 17.13 -2.71
N THR A 39 13.73 18.06 -2.64
CA THR A 39 12.35 17.79 -3.09
C THR A 39 11.99 18.72 -4.24
N LEU A 40 11.30 18.20 -5.25
CA LEU A 40 10.93 18.93 -6.47
C LEU A 40 9.52 18.51 -6.91
N THR A 41 8.62 19.46 -7.13
CA THR A 41 7.30 19.16 -7.68
C THR A 41 7.41 18.91 -9.19
N LEU A 42 7.20 17.66 -9.64
CA LEU A 42 7.21 17.31 -11.06
C LEU A 42 5.86 17.58 -11.72
N LEU A 43 4.77 17.30 -11.00
CA LEU A 43 3.38 17.52 -11.41
C LEU A 43 2.58 17.99 -10.20
N PRO A 44 1.43 18.66 -10.37
CA PRO A 44 0.55 19.00 -9.25
C PRO A 44 0.20 17.76 -8.43
N GLY A 45 0.52 17.76 -7.13
CA GLY A 45 0.30 16.62 -6.24
C GLY A 45 1.36 15.50 -6.33
N LEU A 46 2.42 15.67 -7.11
CA LEU A 46 3.54 14.73 -7.22
C LEU A 46 4.88 15.43 -6.91
N GLU A 47 5.46 15.09 -5.76
CA GLU A 47 6.79 15.53 -5.34
C GLU A 47 7.82 14.41 -5.52
N LEU A 48 8.88 14.73 -6.25
CA LEU A 48 10.09 13.92 -6.34
C LEU A 48 10.96 14.18 -5.11
N CYS A 49 11.37 13.11 -4.43
CA CYS A 49 12.32 13.18 -3.32
C CYS A 49 13.63 12.52 -3.75
N LEU A 50 14.73 13.27 -3.73
CA LEU A 50 16.07 12.81 -4.05
C LEU A 50 16.94 12.89 -2.81
N LEU A 51 17.55 11.78 -2.43
CA LEU A 51 18.56 11.76 -1.39
C LEU A 51 19.93 11.74 -2.05
N CYS A 52 20.55 12.91 -2.10
CA CYS A 52 21.91 13.07 -2.61
C CYS A 52 22.89 13.00 -1.44
N GLY A 53 24.18 12.74 -1.74
CA GLY A 53 25.26 12.95 -0.78
C GLY A 53 25.38 14.42 -0.36
N PRO A 54 26.56 14.89 0.09
CA PRO A 54 26.76 16.30 0.42
C PRO A 54 26.62 17.25 -0.80
N ARG A 55 26.62 16.70 -2.02
CA ARG A 55 26.46 17.39 -3.30
C ARG A 55 25.63 16.51 -4.26
N PRO A 56 24.97 17.10 -5.27
CA PRO A 56 24.86 18.53 -5.57
C PRO A 56 23.80 19.26 -4.71
N PRO A 57 23.94 20.58 -4.47
CA PRO A 57 22.83 21.43 -4.04
C PRO A 57 21.75 21.55 -5.12
N LEU A 58 20.54 21.92 -4.73
CA LEU A 58 19.42 22.13 -5.66
C LEU A 58 19.75 23.09 -6.82
N SER A 59 20.54 24.14 -6.56
CA SER A 59 20.93 25.14 -7.57
C SER A 59 21.85 24.61 -8.67
N GLN A 60 22.51 23.47 -8.43
CA GLN A 60 23.39 22.82 -9.39
C GLN A 60 22.69 21.66 -10.11
N LEU A 61 21.42 21.41 -9.82
CA LEU A 61 20.64 20.42 -10.52
C LEU A 61 20.26 20.98 -11.91
N ASP A 62 20.85 20.39 -12.95
CA ASP A 62 20.56 20.79 -14.33
C ASP A 62 19.11 20.42 -14.69
N PRO A 63 18.24 21.40 -15.04
CA PRO A 63 16.88 21.12 -15.46
C PRO A 63 16.82 20.19 -16.67
N GLN A 64 17.81 20.24 -17.58
CA GLN A 64 17.85 19.35 -18.75
C GLN A 64 18.07 17.89 -18.36
N LEU A 65 18.80 17.64 -17.27
CA LEU A 65 19.00 16.30 -16.74
C LEU A 65 17.71 15.78 -16.11
N LEU A 66 17.00 16.60 -15.35
CA LEU A 66 15.71 16.21 -14.77
C LEU A 66 14.70 15.88 -15.88
N ASP A 67 14.62 16.72 -16.91
CA ASP A 67 13.77 16.50 -18.08
C ASP A 67 14.15 15.20 -18.79
N ARG A 68 15.42 14.97 -19.11
CA ARG A 68 15.86 13.76 -19.81
C ARG A 68 15.51 12.47 -19.07
N TRP A 69 15.62 12.47 -17.75
CA TRP A 69 15.37 11.27 -16.93
C TRP A 69 13.88 11.03 -16.68
N TRP A 70 13.09 12.10 -16.45
CA TRP A 70 11.68 11.97 -16.10
C TRP A 70 10.73 12.05 -17.29
N GLN A 71 11.10 12.71 -18.39
CA GLN A 71 10.23 12.88 -19.55
C GLN A 71 9.63 11.57 -20.08
N PRO A 72 10.35 10.43 -20.15
CA PRO A 72 9.75 9.15 -20.54
C PRO A 72 8.67 8.63 -19.59
N SER A 73 8.71 9.03 -18.31
CA SER A 73 7.79 8.57 -17.27
C SER A 73 6.67 9.58 -16.97
N LEU A 74 6.83 10.86 -17.37
CA LEU A 74 5.89 11.92 -17.04
C LEU A 74 4.47 11.66 -17.57
N ASP A 75 4.33 11.11 -18.77
CA ASP A 75 3.00 10.80 -19.34
C ASP A 75 2.28 9.71 -18.53
N SER A 76 3.00 8.65 -18.15
CA SER A 76 2.50 7.58 -17.28
C SER A 76 2.13 8.12 -15.89
N LEU A 77 2.96 8.98 -15.31
CA LEU A 77 2.69 9.63 -14.02
C LEU A 77 1.47 10.55 -14.10
N ARG A 78 1.33 11.34 -15.18
CA ARG A 78 0.16 12.17 -15.43
C ARG A 78 -1.11 11.34 -15.56
N ALA A 79 -1.05 10.19 -16.23
CA ALA A 79 -2.17 9.26 -16.34
C ALA A 79 -2.60 8.67 -14.98
N CYS A 80 -1.72 8.65 -13.99
CA CYS A 80 -2.02 8.22 -12.63
C CYS A 80 -2.65 9.32 -11.76
N LEU A 81 -2.46 10.60 -12.06
CA LEU A 81 -3.02 11.70 -11.25
C LEU A 81 -4.55 11.63 -11.09
N PRO A 82 -5.35 11.31 -12.13
CA PRO A 82 -6.80 11.17 -12.00
C PRO A 82 -7.25 10.03 -11.09
N LEU A 83 -6.38 9.07 -10.75
CA LEU A 83 -6.73 7.98 -9.84
C LEU A 83 -6.96 8.50 -8.42
N GLY A 84 -6.28 9.59 -8.03
CA GLY A 84 -6.41 10.24 -6.74
C GLY A 84 -6.30 9.27 -5.54
N PRO A 85 -6.97 9.57 -4.41
CA PRO A 85 -6.96 8.70 -3.22
C PRO A 85 -7.64 7.34 -3.44
N ARG A 86 -8.46 7.24 -4.49
CA ARG A 86 -9.14 6.00 -4.87
C ARG A 86 -8.18 4.94 -5.40
N ALA A 87 -7.04 5.35 -5.97
CA ALA A 87 -6.03 4.48 -6.60
C ALA A 87 -6.60 3.53 -7.68
N LEU A 88 -7.81 3.81 -8.19
CA LEU A 88 -8.54 2.99 -9.15
C LEU A 88 -9.19 3.88 -10.23
N PRO A 89 -9.19 3.47 -11.50
CA PRO A 89 -9.79 4.24 -12.59
C PRO A 89 -11.26 4.56 -12.34
N ALA A 90 -11.70 5.76 -12.69
CA ALA A 90 -13.11 6.15 -12.60
C ALA A 90 -14.01 5.11 -13.31
N GLY A 91 -15.12 4.74 -12.68
CA GLY A 91 -16.03 3.71 -13.20
C GLY A 91 -15.55 2.26 -13.04
N PHE A 92 -14.39 2.00 -12.41
CA PHE A 92 -13.97 0.64 -12.10
C PHE A 92 -15.05 -0.08 -11.25
N PRO A 93 -15.52 -1.27 -11.65
CA PRO A 93 -16.68 -1.95 -11.06
C PRO A 93 -16.32 -2.56 -9.71
N LEU A 94 -16.37 -1.71 -8.67
CA LEU A 94 -16.17 -2.12 -7.29
C LEU A 94 -17.50 -2.04 -6.54
N HIS A 95 -17.76 -3.03 -5.70
CA HIS A 95 -18.98 -3.06 -4.90
C HIS A 95 -19.04 -1.89 -3.92
N THR A 96 -20.20 -1.28 -3.78
CA THR A 96 -20.42 -0.05 -2.98
C THR A 96 -20.14 -0.25 -1.49
N ASP A 97 -20.30 -1.47 -0.98
CA ASP A 97 -19.97 -1.83 0.41
C ASP A 97 -18.47 -1.88 0.71
N ILE A 98 -17.60 -1.90 -0.29
CA ILE A 98 -16.16 -1.92 -0.06
C ILE A 98 -15.74 -0.53 0.39
N LEU A 99 -15.25 -0.44 1.63
CA LEU A 99 -14.76 0.77 2.28
C LEU A 99 -13.24 0.89 2.17
N GLY A 100 -12.53 -0.22 1.99
CA GLY A 100 -11.09 -0.22 1.75
C GLY A 100 -10.60 -1.58 1.27
N LEU A 101 -9.46 -1.59 0.59
CA LEU A 101 -8.85 -2.80 0.08
C LEU A 101 -7.32 -2.73 0.12
N LEU A 102 -6.71 -3.90 0.32
CA LEU A 102 -5.29 -4.15 0.16
C LEU A 102 -5.13 -5.44 -0.66
N LEU A 103 -4.58 -5.32 -1.86
CA LEU A 103 -4.25 -6.43 -2.72
C LEU A 103 -2.74 -6.54 -2.86
N LEU A 104 -2.21 -7.72 -2.59
CA LEU A 104 -0.80 -8.04 -2.63
C LEU A 104 -0.57 -9.15 -3.66
N HIS A 105 0.41 -8.96 -4.53
CA HIS A 105 0.98 -10.00 -5.36
C HIS A 105 2.37 -10.32 -4.84
N LEU A 106 2.53 -11.46 -4.15
CA LEU A 106 3.74 -11.76 -3.41
C LEU A 106 4.94 -12.06 -4.33
N GLU A 107 4.71 -12.80 -5.41
CA GLU A 107 5.78 -13.12 -6.38
C GLU A 107 6.30 -11.88 -7.11
N LEU A 108 5.39 -11.04 -7.64
CA LEU A 108 5.73 -9.79 -8.33
C LEU A 108 6.12 -8.66 -7.37
N LYS A 109 5.96 -8.84 -6.05
CA LYS A 109 6.17 -7.80 -5.02
C LYS A 109 5.42 -6.50 -5.31
N ARG A 110 4.22 -6.60 -5.88
CA ARG A 110 3.34 -5.46 -6.21
C ARG A 110 2.18 -5.39 -5.22
N CYS A 111 1.70 -4.18 -4.96
CA CYS A 111 0.52 -3.97 -4.14
C CYS A 111 -0.41 -2.89 -4.72
N LEU A 112 -1.68 -3.00 -4.36
CA LEU A 112 -2.69 -1.99 -4.59
C LEU A 112 -3.41 -1.75 -3.26
N PHE A 113 -3.48 -0.49 -2.83
CA PHE A 113 -4.07 -0.11 -1.56
C PHE A 113 -4.95 1.12 -1.74
N THR A 114 -6.17 1.06 -1.22
CA THR A 114 -7.02 2.25 -1.10
C THR A 114 -7.94 2.13 0.12
N VAL A 115 -8.15 3.25 0.79
CA VAL A 115 -9.12 3.42 1.88
C VAL A 115 -10.32 4.26 1.47
N GLU A 116 -10.36 4.74 0.23
CA GLU A 116 -11.45 5.59 -0.28
C GLU A 116 -11.98 5.11 -1.66
N PRO A 117 -12.29 3.82 -1.82
CA PRO A 117 -12.80 3.26 -3.06
C PRO A 117 -14.15 3.85 -3.53
N SER A 118 -14.97 4.30 -2.58
CA SER A 118 -16.38 4.71 -2.80
C SER A 118 -16.74 6.06 -2.16
N GLY A 119 -15.76 6.96 -2.01
CA GLY A 119 -15.94 8.29 -1.42
C GLY A 119 -16.01 8.32 0.11
N ASP A 120 -16.42 9.48 0.64
CA ASP A 120 -16.59 9.73 2.07
C ASP A 120 -17.76 8.91 2.62
N LYS A 121 -17.42 7.93 3.43
CA LYS A 121 -18.35 7.10 4.22
C LYS A 121 -17.75 6.95 5.61
N ASP A 122 -18.55 6.55 6.59
CA ASP A 122 -17.96 6.11 7.85
C ASP A 122 -17.36 4.70 7.72
N PRO A 123 -16.23 4.41 8.39
CA PRO A 123 -15.46 5.29 9.28
C PRO A 123 -14.46 6.17 8.49
N SER A 124 -13.81 7.13 9.17
CA SER A 124 -12.81 8.03 8.55
C SER A 124 -11.68 7.25 7.85
N PRO A 125 -11.04 7.80 6.80
CA PRO A 125 -9.99 7.10 6.05
C PRO A 125 -8.82 6.67 6.92
N GLU A 126 -8.49 7.45 7.96
CA GLU A 126 -7.48 7.12 8.96
C GLU A 126 -7.86 5.88 9.77
N GLN A 127 -9.13 5.82 10.21
CA GLN A 127 -9.65 4.68 10.96
C GLN A 127 -9.74 3.43 10.06
N ARG A 128 -10.15 3.56 8.80
CA ARG A 128 -10.12 2.49 7.79
C ARG A 128 -8.70 1.95 7.60
N ARG A 129 -7.71 2.84 7.49
CA ARG A 129 -6.28 2.47 7.39
C ARG A 129 -5.82 1.73 8.63
N CYS A 130 -6.22 2.19 9.81
CA CYS A 130 -5.88 1.54 11.08
C CYS A 130 -6.46 0.11 11.14
N LEU A 131 -7.74 -0.06 10.81
CA LEU A 131 -8.40 -1.36 10.77
C LEU A 131 -7.73 -2.33 9.78
N LEU A 132 -7.47 -1.89 8.55
CA LEU A 132 -6.79 -2.72 7.55
C LEU A 132 -5.37 -3.09 7.98
N ARG A 133 -4.63 -2.18 8.61
CA ARG A 133 -3.29 -2.47 9.14
C ARG A 133 -3.34 -3.51 10.25
N SER A 134 -4.20 -3.34 11.25
CA SER A 134 -4.37 -4.30 12.34
C SER A 134 -4.81 -5.67 11.81
N PHE A 135 -5.72 -5.69 10.83
CA PHE A 135 -6.17 -6.91 10.19
C PHE A 135 -5.05 -7.59 9.40
N TYR A 136 -4.25 -6.85 8.64
CA TYR A 136 -3.07 -7.36 7.95
C TYR A 136 -2.07 -8.01 8.91
N THR A 137 -1.74 -7.35 10.02
CA THR A 137 -0.84 -7.90 11.04
C THR A 137 -1.40 -9.21 11.61
N LEU A 138 -2.68 -9.24 11.99
CA LEU A 138 -3.32 -10.44 12.52
C LEU A 138 -3.29 -11.59 11.50
N VAL A 139 -3.69 -11.30 10.27
CA VAL A 139 -3.83 -12.29 9.20
C VAL A 139 -2.47 -12.87 8.79
N THR A 140 -1.45 -12.03 8.67
CA THR A 140 -0.08 -12.49 8.36
C THR A 140 0.58 -13.24 9.51
N ALA A 141 0.27 -12.89 10.76
CA ALA A 141 0.80 -13.61 11.93
C ALA A 141 0.12 -14.97 12.14
N MET A 142 -1.19 -15.06 11.94
CA MET A 142 -2.00 -16.21 12.37
C MET A 142 -2.48 -17.13 11.25
N HIS A 143 -2.68 -16.61 10.04
CA HIS A 143 -3.36 -17.33 8.96
C HIS A 143 -2.52 -17.48 7.69
N PHE A 144 -1.67 -16.52 7.39
CA PHE A 144 -0.78 -16.57 6.23
C PHE A 144 0.67 -16.24 6.60
N PRO A 145 1.31 -17.08 7.44
CA PRO A 145 2.72 -16.87 7.79
C PRO A 145 3.56 -16.77 6.51
N PRO A 146 4.56 -15.87 6.46
CA PRO A 146 5.53 -15.88 5.38
C PRO A 146 6.24 -17.23 5.40
N GLU A 147 6.38 -17.88 4.24
CA GLU A 147 7.15 -19.12 4.19
C GLU A 147 8.57 -18.81 4.69
N PRO A 148 9.09 -19.56 5.69
CA PRO A 148 10.45 -19.39 6.13
C PRO A 148 11.37 -19.62 4.94
N GLY A 149 12.27 -18.67 4.68
CA GLY A 149 13.21 -18.75 3.57
C GLY A 149 13.95 -20.08 3.58
N GLN A 150 14.18 -20.61 2.37
CA GLN A 150 14.94 -21.83 2.08
C GLN A 150 16.14 -22.01 3.03
N GLN A 151 16.00 -22.91 4.00
CA GLN A 151 17.11 -23.69 4.52
C GLN A 151 16.91 -25.11 3.99
N GLU A 152 17.75 -25.48 3.04
CA GLU A 152 17.96 -26.87 2.67
C GLU A 152 18.40 -27.62 3.94
N GLU A 153 17.57 -28.52 4.44
CA GLU A 153 18.06 -29.79 4.96
C GLU A 153 16.98 -30.86 4.87
N LYS A 154 17.41 -31.97 4.27
CA LYS A 154 16.68 -33.14 3.84
C LYS A 154 16.21 -33.96 5.05
N VAL A 155 14.91 -34.07 5.27
CA VAL A 155 14.30 -35.26 5.90
C VAL A 155 12.97 -35.55 5.21
N GLU A 156 12.91 -36.70 4.56
CA GLU A 156 11.70 -37.26 3.97
C GLU A 156 10.71 -37.72 5.06
N ASP A 157 9.46 -37.61 4.66
CA ASP A 157 8.31 -38.46 5.02
C ASP A 157 7.35 -38.03 6.15
N THR A 158 6.07 -38.00 5.75
CA THR A 158 4.84 -37.69 6.51
C THR A 158 4.54 -36.22 6.89
N ALA A 159 4.74 -35.27 5.97
CA ALA A 159 4.08 -33.97 6.09
C ALA A 159 2.61 -34.09 5.63
N GLN A 160 1.69 -34.28 6.58
CA GLN A 160 0.29 -33.90 6.40
C GLN A 160 0.29 -32.52 5.71
N GLN A 161 -0.24 -32.42 4.48
CA GLN A 161 -0.42 -31.13 3.82
C GLN A 161 -1.30 -30.29 4.74
N ALA A 162 -0.67 -29.47 5.59
CA ALA A 162 -1.35 -28.58 6.49
C ALA A 162 -2.26 -27.73 5.62
N GLN A 163 -3.57 -27.87 5.79
CA GLN A 163 -4.54 -27.10 5.02
C GLN A 163 -4.29 -25.62 5.32
N VAL A 164 -3.59 -24.94 4.41
CA VAL A 164 -3.35 -23.51 4.53
C VAL A 164 -4.72 -22.84 4.44
N PRO A 165 -5.13 -22.07 5.47
CA PRO A 165 -6.45 -21.44 5.45
C PRO A 165 -6.51 -20.53 4.23
N ARG A 166 -7.57 -20.61 3.42
CA ARG A 166 -7.67 -19.87 2.14
C ARG A 166 -8.45 -18.57 2.25
N ALA A 167 -9.22 -18.41 3.33
CA ALA A 167 -9.98 -17.21 3.60
C ALA A 167 -10.21 -17.08 5.12
N CYS A 168 -10.28 -15.85 5.60
CA CYS A 168 -10.73 -15.55 6.96
C CYS A 168 -11.68 -14.36 6.93
N TYR A 169 -12.59 -14.30 7.89
CA TYR A 169 -13.46 -13.15 8.09
C TYR A 169 -13.46 -12.79 9.58
N LEU A 170 -13.52 -11.49 9.84
CA LEU A 170 -13.65 -10.93 11.18
C LEU A 170 -14.72 -9.85 11.16
N VAL A 171 -15.42 -9.70 12.27
CA VAL A 171 -16.34 -8.58 12.49
C VAL A 171 -15.74 -7.73 13.59
N SER A 172 -15.55 -6.44 13.34
CA SER A 172 -15.00 -5.47 14.28
C SER A 172 -16.07 -4.43 14.59
N GLY A 173 -16.56 -4.38 15.83
CA GLY A 173 -17.63 -3.48 16.25
C GLY A 173 -18.22 -3.85 17.60
N THR A 174 -19.25 -3.12 18.03
CA THR A 174 -20.00 -3.39 19.26
C THR A 174 -20.75 -4.73 19.16
N GLU A 175 -21.08 -5.32 20.32
CA GLU A 175 -21.79 -6.61 20.48
C GLU A 175 -23.17 -6.66 19.77
N GLU A 176 -23.66 -5.52 19.28
CA GLU A 176 -24.94 -5.42 18.59
C GLU A 176 -24.87 -6.03 17.17
N PRO A 177 -25.85 -6.89 16.81
CA PRO A 177 -25.88 -7.53 15.51
C PRO A 177 -26.11 -6.48 14.41
N GLY A 178 -25.18 -6.40 13.45
CA GLY A 178 -25.29 -5.54 12.28
C GLY A 178 -24.57 -4.19 12.39
N THR A 179 -23.92 -3.91 13.52
CA THR A 179 -23.27 -2.61 13.78
C THR A 179 -21.75 -2.64 13.58
N GLY A 180 -21.16 -3.84 13.42
CA GLY A 180 -19.72 -4.02 13.19
C GLY A 180 -19.29 -4.00 11.73
N TRP A 181 -18.13 -3.40 11.46
CA TRP A 181 -17.45 -3.46 10.17
C TRP A 181 -16.97 -4.88 9.90
N ARG A 182 -17.01 -5.28 8.63
CA ARG A 182 -16.63 -6.63 8.23
C ARG A 182 -15.28 -6.60 7.54
N LEU A 183 -14.38 -7.47 7.97
CA LEU A 183 -13.05 -7.64 7.43
C LEU A 183 -12.97 -9.02 6.80
N VAL A 184 -12.47 -9.11 5.58
CA VAL A 184 -12.36 -10.36 4.83
C VAL A 184 -10.98 -10.45 4.23
N ALA A 185 -10.26 -11.55 4.45
CA ALA A 185 -9.05 -11.87 3.72
C ALA A 185 -9.26 -13.11 2.86
N LEU A 186 -8.67 -13.11 1.67
CA LEU A 186 -8.72 -14.19 0.70
C LEU A 186 -7.33 -14.41 0.11
N GLN A 187 -6.88 -15.66 0.08
CA GLN A 187 -5.66 -16.06 -0.62
C GLN A 187 -6.01 -16.96 -1.82
N LEU A 188 -5.51 -16.58 -2.99
CA LEU A 188 -5.64 -17.34 -4.23
C LEU A 188 -4.29 -17.35 -4.97
N GLY A 189 -3.58 -18.48 -4.90
CA GLY A 189 -2.23 -18.59 -5.42
C GLY A 189 -1.29 -17.56 -4.75
N PRO A 190 -0.51 -16.77 -5.53
CA PRO A 190 0.42 -15.77 -4.99
C PRO A 190 -0.25 -14.46 -4.56
N ARG A 191 -1.58 -14.38 -4.69
CA ARG A 191 -2.35 -13.16 -4.44
C ARG A 191 -3.05 -13.23 -3.10
N ARG A 192 -2.92 -12.15 -2.32
CA ARG A 192 -3.63 -11.96 -1.05
C ARG A 192 -4.48 -10.70 -1.15
N LEU A 193 -5.77 -10.82 -0.89
CA LEU A 193 -6.71 -9.71 -0.86
C LEU A 193 -7.26 -9.54 0.55
N LEU A 194 -7.19 -8.32 1.08
CA LEU A 194 -7.85 -7.92 2.32
C LEU A 194 -8.88 -6.83 1.97
N LEU A 195 -10.10 -6.99 2.48
CA LEU A 195 -11.21 -6.07 2.27
C LEU A 195 -11.75 -5.59 3.61
N LEU A 196 -12.05 -4.29 3.68
CA LEU A 196 -12.89 -3.67 4.69
C LEU A 196 -14.24 -3.36 4.06
N LEU A 197 -15.30 -3.83 4.70
CA LEU A 197 -16.68 -3.79 4.20
C LEU A 197 -17.61 -3.09 5.18
N SER A 198 -18.68 -2.50 4.65
CA SER A 198 -19.72 -1.85 5.41
C SER A 198 -20.40 -2.81 6.40
N ALA A 199 -20.93 -2.24 7.50
CA ALA A 199 -21.74 -2.96 8.48
C ALA A 199 -23.10 -3.44 7.93
N GLN A 200 -23.48 -2.99 6.72
CA GLN A 200 -24.69 -3.43 6.03
C GLN A 200 -24.46 -4.66 5.12
N SER A 201 -23.21 -5.01 4.82
CA SER A 201 -22.89 -6.10 3.89
C SER A 201 -23.24 -7.50 4.42
N PRO A 202 -24.03 -8.34 3.73
CA PRO A 202 -24.45 -9.63 4.26
C PRO A 202 -23.29 -10.63 4.45
N CYS A 203 -23.21 -11.28 5.63
CA CYS A 203 -22.15 -12.23 5.96
C CYS A 203 -22.07 -13.44 5.00
N HIS A 204 -23.22 -13.92 4.50
CA HIS A 204 -23.29 -15.09 3.61
C HIS A 204 -22.69 -14.84 2.21
N GLY A 205 -22.56 -13.57 1.80
CA GLY A 205 -22.04 -13.17 0.49
C GLY A 205 -20.57 -12.72 0.47
N LEU A 206 -19.91 -12.65 1.63
CA LEU A 206 -18.58 -12.04 1.75
C LEU A 206 -17.52 -12.76 0.91
N ARG A 207 -17.54 -14.09 0.88
CA ARG A 207 -16.58 -14.89 0.11
C ARG A 207 -16.75 -14.70 -1.40
N SER A 208 -17.99 -14.70 -1.88
CA SER A 208 -18.27 -14.51 -3.31
C SER A 208 -17.95 -13.08 -3.75
N LEU A 209 -18.22 -12.09 -2.87
CA LEU A 209 -17.79 -10.71 -3.07
C LEU A 209 -16.26 -10.61 -3.17
N ALA A 210 -15.52 -11.13 -2.19
CA ALA A 210 -14.05 -11.08 -2.20
C ALA A 210 -13.44 -11.79 -3.42
N THR A 211 -14.00 -12.92 -3.82
CA THR A 211 -13.53 -13.66 -5.01
C THR A 211 -13.76 -12.88 -6.29
N ARG A 212 -14.95 -12.28 -6.47
CA ARG A 212 -15.25 -11.42 -7.63
C ARG A 212 -14.35 -10.19 -7.67
N THR A 213 -14.14 -9.55 -6.53
CA THR A 213 -13.22 -8.39 -6.42
C THR A 213 -11.79 -8.79 -6.79
N LEU A 214 -11.31 -9.94 -6.31
CA LEU A 214 -9.96 -10.42 -6.66
C LEU A 214 -9.82 -10.71 -8.16
N GLN A 215 -10.84 -11.31 -8.78
CA GLN A 215 -10.87 -11.56 -10.21
C GLN A 215 -10.89 -10.25 -11.01
N ALA A 216 -11.68 -9.26 -10.58
CA ALA A 216 -11.75 -7.96 -11.23
C ALA A 216 -10.43 -7.17 -11.14
N LEU A 217 -9.69 -7.30 -10.03
CA LEU A 217 -8.41 -6.60 -9.81
C LEU A 217 -7.19 -7.36 -10.37
N THR A 218 -7.35 -8.64 -10.71
CA THR A 218 -6.28 -9.47 -11.28
C THR A 218 -5.59 -8.85 -12.51
N PRO A 219 -6.30 -8.25 -13.49
CA PRO A 219 -5.68 -7.65 -14.66
C PRO A 219 -4.80 -6.43 -14.39
N LEU A 220 -4.81 -5.89 -13.17
CA LEU A 220 -4.00 -4.71 -12.81
C LEU A 220 -2.53 -5.07 -12.47
N PHE A 221 -2.21 -6.37 -12.39
CA PHE A 221 -0.89 -6.89 -12.02
C PHE A 221 -0.19 -7.62 -13.17
#